data_AF-A0A8T0FF77-F1
#
_entry.id   AF-A0A8T0FF77-F1
#
_cell.length_a   1.000
_cell.length_b   1.000
_cell.length_c   1.000
_cell.angle_alpha   90.00
_cell.angle_beta   90.00
_cell.angle_gamma   90.00
#
_symmetry.space_group_name_H-M   'P 1'
#
loop_
_entity.id
_entity.type
_entity.pdbx_description
1 polymer ?
#
loop_
_entity_poly.entity_id
_entity_poly.type
_entity_poly.pdbx_seq_one_letter_code
_entity_poly.pdbx_strand_id
1 'polypeptide(L)'
;MNRLLKCSFLSLLVIQTMATFTTNGRREQPLNCEDTEQGSPFLWTLPGREPPVYFFGTIHVPYTLVWGHVPWLAKRSFERADSVFFELDLTDPETVAQLSSCQMLPSGKTLADILPEDMYKRLKGHLDYVKLMIPSWMQDEHRGLYSEYLFKAITGNWEKKRPVWVMLMINSLTESDIRSTGIPVLDLWLAREATRLGKRAGAVERVEEQCLPLNGLNGTQVLFALNQTLARLEELRSGRPSPFYGTEDLVRHYNCRNLSSASFANPDVLSDSGDASDELLSKNINQYFRQELIEKRNARMAHRVLQLLQQYPDESFFFAFGTGHFLGNGSVLDYIRDGGYEVEQVSLDAKIRKAMKFVFPPNPKLKRFFLSSSSMYCGFTDLSCHSPTMSAANLFRLANTSSSRFLFNHLKSTLTGASSCLCVGKTPPGVRTPPSAVDFPFIRGGTKQELNPLDGKGGCAPSVVKEEADW
;
A
#
# COMPACT_ATOMS: atom_id res chain seq x y z
N MET A 1 -74.74 -4.59 39.16
CA MET A 1 -75.79 -4.31 38.15
C MET A 1 -75.12 -3.75 36.90
N ASN A 2 -75.31 -4.44 35.77
CA ASN A 2 -74.96 -4.12 34.36
C ASN A 2 -73.45 -3.92 34.05
N ARG A 3 -72.70 -4.87 33.47
CA ARG A 3 -72.79 -5.58 32.17
C ARG A 3 -72.92 -4.67 30.93
N LEU A 4 -71.76 -4.39 30.33
CA LEU A 4 -71.33 -4.71 28.95
C LEU A 4 -72.09 -4.16 27.72
N LEU A 5 -71.26 -3.60 26.81
CA LEU A 5 -71.31 -3.56 25.34
C LEU A 5 -72.12 -2.46 24.61
N LYS A 6 -71.41 -1.47 24.02
CA LYS A 6 -71.09 -1.44 22.57
C LYS A 6 -70.29 -0.18 22.15
N CYS A 7 -69.15 -0.47 21.50
CA CYS A 7 -68.55 0.18 20.32
C CYS A 7 -68.29 1.70 20.26
N SER A 8 -67.01 2.09 20.39
CA SER A 8 -66.21 2.62 19.26
C SER A 8 -64.78 2.92 19.73
N PHE A 9 -63.94 1.89 19.71
CA PHE A 9 -62.49 2.00 19.77
C PHE A 9 -61.97 1.69 18.36
N LEU A 10 -61.46 2.69 17.66
CA LEU A 10 -60.39 2.55 16.67
C LEU A 10 -59.97 3.97 16.27
N SER A 11 -58.73 4.35 16.60
CA SER A 11 -57.87 5.32 15.86
C SER A 11 -57.01 6.26 16.71
N LEU A 12 -56.51 5.89 17.89
CA LEU A 12 -55.46 6.68 18.57
C LEU A 12 -54.61 5.83 19.54
N LEU A 13 -53.80 4.91 19.03
CA LEU A 13 -52.58 4.44 19.71
C LEU A 13 -51.68 3.59 18.80
N VAL A 14 -50.99 4.22 17.84
CA VAL A 14 -49.76 3.66 17.25
C VAL A 14 -48.78 4.81 16.99
N ILE A 15 -48.24 5.38 18.07
CA ILE A 15 -47.02 6.18 18.05
C ILE A 15 -46.16 5.61 19.19
N GLN A 16 -44.91 5.24 18.90
CA GLN A 16 -43.97 4.40 19.68
C GLN A 16 -44.20 2.89 19.39
N THR A 17 -43.39 2.20 18.61
CA THR A 17 -41.92 2.11 18.67
C THR A 17 -41.40 1.59 17.33
N MET A 18 -41.08 2.49 16.40
CA MET A 18 -39.97 2.21 15.47
C MET A 18 -38.74 2.74 16.17
N ALA A 19 -38.10 1.87 16.96
CA ALA A 19 -36.70 2.06 17.27
C ALA A 19 -35.99 2.03 15.92
N THR A 20 -35.75 3.21 15.37
CA THR A 20 -34.73 3.40 14.36
C THR A 20 -33.46 2.87 15.01
N PHE A 21 -33.02 1.70 14.55
CA PHE A 21 -31.62 1.33 14.68
C PHE A 21 -30.84 2.48 14.08
N THR A 22 -30.31 3.34 14.95
CA THR A 22 -29.30 4.30 14.57
C THR A 22 -28.12 3.45 14.16
N THR A 23 -27.98 3.24 12.86
CA THR A 23 -26.67 2.92 12.30
C THR A 23 -25.81 4.11 12.67
N ASN A 24 -25.02 3.95 13.74
CA ASN A 24 -24.00 4.91 14.13
C ASN A 24 -22.84 4.77 13.14
N GLY A 25 -23.13 4.98 11.85
CA GLY A 25 -22.11 5.22 10.85
C GLY A 25 -21.59 6.61 11.14
N ARG A 26 -20.35 6.71 11.63
CA ARG A 26 -19.61 7.98 11.62
C ARG A 26 -19.70 8.53 10.20
N ARG A 27 -20.55 9.53 10.00
CA ARG A 27 -20.62 10.34 8.79
C ARG A 27 -19.22 10.96 8.64
N GLU A 28 -18.53 10.70 7.53
CA GLU A 28 -17.29 11.41 7.20
C GLU A 28 -17.59 12.91 7.31
N GLN A 29 -16.99 13.58 8.29
CA GLN A 29 -17.12 15.02 8.36
C GLN A 29 -16.37 15.59 7.15
N PRO A 30 -16.98 16.54 6.41
CA PRO A 30 -16.28 17.18 5.29
C PRO A 30 -14.98 17.80 5.81
N LEU A 31 -13.87 17.51 5.11
CA LEU A 31 -12.57 18.10 5.39
C LEU A 31 -12.68 19.62 5.30
N ASN A 32 -12.64 20.28 6.46
CA ASN A 32 -12.68 21.73 6.55
C ASN A 32 -11.24 22.26 6.62
N CYS A 33 -10.72 22.71 5.47
CA CYS A 33 -9.42 23.36 5.36
C CYS A 33 -9.62 24.88 5.38
N GLU A 34 -9.99 25.41 6.54
CA GLU A 34 -10.54 26.78 6.69
C GLU A 34 -9.54 27.92 6.36
N ASP A 35 -8.26 27.65 6.07
CA ASP A 35 -7.23 28.67 5.78
C ASP A 35 -6.17 28.22 4.74
N THR A 36 -6.53 27.91 3.48
CA THR A 36 -5.57 27.28 2.53
C THR A 36 -5.51 27.84 1.11
N GLU A 37 -5.87 29.11 0.89
CA GLU A 37 -5.64 29.79 -0.40
C GLU A 37 -4.15 29.88 -0.81
N GLN A 38 -3.21 29.51 0.07
CA GLN A 38 -1.76 29.55 -0.15
C GLN A 38 -1.04 28.21 0.11
N GLY A 39 -1.75 27.08 0.15
CA GLY A 39 -1.16 25.78 0.44
C GLY A 39 -0.29 25.19 -0.69
N SER A 40 0.75 24.45 -0.32
CA SER A 40 1.67 23.78 -1.26
C SER A 40 0.95 22.71 -2.11
N PRO A 41 1.07 22.72 -3.45
CA PRO A 41 0.57 21.63 -4.29
C PRO A 41 1.41 20.35 -4.19
N PHE A 42 2.50 20.38 -3.42
CA PHE A 42 3.55 19.36 -3.39
C PHE A 42 4.03 18.97 -4.79
N LEU A 43 4.11 19.97 -5.69
CA LEU A 43 4.54 19.79 -7.06
C LEU A 43 5.54 20.90 -7.42
N TRP A 44 6.70 20.51 -7.91
CA TRP A 44 7.77 21.39 -8.37
C TRP A 44 8.16 21.05 -9.80
N THR A 45 8.81 21.99 -10.48
CA THR A 45 9.26 21.83 -11.86
C THR A 45 10.57 22.57 -12.10
N LEU A 46 11.23 22.26 -13.22
CA LEU A 46 12.38 22.99 -13.73
C LEU A 46 11.87 24.02 -14.75
N PRO A 47 11.78 25.33 -14.42
CA PRO A 47 11.20 26.32 -15.31
C PRO A 47 12.02 26.42 -16.61
N GLY A 48 11.33 26.57 -17.74
CA GLY A 48 11.96 26.68 -19.07
C GLY A 48 12.52 25.38 -19.65
N ARG A 49 12.49 24.27 -18.90
CA ARG A 49 12.93 22.95 -19.37
C ARG A 49 11.87 22.32 -20.29
N GLU A 50 12.27 21.97 -21.51
CA GLU A 50 11.47 21.22 -22.49
C GLU A 50 12.27 20.02 -23.00
N PRO A 51 11.73 18.78 -22.97
CA PRO A 51 10.44 18.39 -22.37
C PRO A 51 10.41 18.56 -20.83
N PRO A 52 9.21 18.67 -20.21
CA PRO A 52 9.10 19.11 -18.83
C PRO A 52 9.53 18.05 -17.80
N VAL A 53 10.02 18.54 -16.66
CA VAL A 53 10.41 17.72 -15.50
C VAL A 53 9.58 18.14 -14.29
N TYR A 54 9.01 17.17 -13.58
CA TYR A 54 8.20 17.40 -12.40
C TYR A 54 8.67 16.58 -11.21
N PHE A 55 8.58 17.16 -10.01
CA PHE A 55 8.81 16.50 -8.74
C PHE A 55 7.52 16.58 -7.92
N PHE A 56 6.96 15.43 -7.55
CA PHE A 56 5.69 15.33 -6.85
C PHE A 56 5.86 14.64 -5.51
N GLY A 57 5.44 15.32 -4.44
CA GLY A 57 5.45 14.82 -3.07
C GLY A 57 4.28 13.88 -2.79
N THR A 58 4.57 12.61 -2.53
CA THR A 58 3.62 11.59 -2.08
C THR A 58 3.62 11.44 -0.56
N ILE A 59 2.66 10.67 -0.03
CA ILE A 59 2.68 10.12 1.33
C ILE A 59 2.23 8.67 1.28
N HIS A 60 2.80 7.81 2.12
CA HIS A 60 2.57 6.36 2.14
C HIS A 60 1.25 5.98 2.81
N VAL A 61 0.14 6.42 2.22
CA VAL A 61 -1.22 6.15 2.69
C VAL A 61 -2.08 5.64 1.52
N PRO A 62 -3.18 4.93 1.78
CA PRO A 62 -4.11 4.49 0.75
C PRO A 62 -4.48 5.62 -0.22
N TYR A 63 -4.34 5.36 -1.52
CA TYR A 63 -4.51 6.42 -2.54
C TYR A 63 -5.90 7.08 -2.48
N THR A 64 -6.92 6.34 -2.05
CA THR A 64 -8.31 6.82 -1.91
C THR A 64 -8.46 7.96 -0.92
N LEU A 65 -7.58 8.06 0.08
CA LEU A 65 -7.64 9.10 1.10
C LEU A 65 -7.10 10.46 0.60
N VAL A 66 -6.26 10.44 -0.44
CA VAL A 66 -5.49 11.62 -0.86
C VAL A 66 -5.70 12.01 -2.32
N TRP A 67 -5.91 11.04 -3.21
CA TRP A 67 -5.95 11.28 -4.66
C TRP A 67 -7.06 12.26 -5.07
N GLY A 68 -8.18 12.29 -4.34
CA GLY A 68 -9.25 13.26 -4.55
C GLY A 68 -8.80 14.71 -4.36
N HIS A 69 -7.89 14.96 -3.41
CA HIS A 69 -7.40 16.29 -3.03
C HIS A 69 -6.14 16.73 -3.79
N VAL A 70 -5.45 15.78 -4.43
CA VAL A 70 -4.27 16.06 -5.29
C VAL A 70 -4.66 17.05 -6.40
N PRO A 71 -3.97 18.20 -6.52
CA PRO A 71 -4.27 19.20 -7.53
C PRO A 71 -4.27 18.63 -8.94
N TRP A 72 -5.19 19.09 -9.78
CA TRP A 72 -5.30 18.59 -11.15
C TRP A 72 -4.05 18.87 -12.01
N LEU A 73 -3.15 19.77 -11.58
CA LEU A 73 -1.84 19.96 -12.20
C LEU A 73 -0.84 18.84 -11.94
N ALA A 74 -0.82 18.25 -10.74
CA ALA A 74 -0.03 17.06 -10.52
C ALA A 74 -0.55 15.90 -11.41
N LYS A 75 -1.87 15.67 -11.42
CA LYS A 75 -2.51 14.63 -12.26
C LYS A 75 -2.16 14.79 -13.75
N ARG A 76 -2.34 16.00 -14.30
CA ARG A 76 -2.02 16.29 -15.70
C ARG A 76 -0.52 16.15 -16.01
N SER A 77 0.34 16.53 -15.06
CA SER A 77 1.79 16.42 -15.23
C SER A 77 2.22 14.95 -15.30
N PHE A 78 1.66 14.11 -14.42
CA PHE A 78 1.83 12.66 -14.47
C PHE A 78 1.32 12.05 -15.79
N GLU A 79 0.12 12.44 -16.24
CA GLU A 79 -0.45 11.95 -17.51
C GLU A 79 0.40 12.30 -18.73
N ARG A 80 1.06 13.46 -18.74
CA ARG A 80 1.85 13.95 -19.88
C ARG A 80 3.30 13.51 -19.86
N ALA A 81 3.85 13.15 -18.71
CA ALA A 81 5.23 12.69 -18.63
C ALA A 81 5.39 11.32 -19.29
N ASP A 82 6.45 11.13 -20.05
CA ASP A 82 6.77 9.87 -20.72
C ASP A 82 7.43 8.89 -19.75
N SER A 83 8.26 9.44 -18.85
CA SER A 83 9.05 8.71 -17.87
C SER A 83 8.64 9.08 -16.44
N VAL A 84 8.41 8.07 -15.60
CA VAL A 84 7.98 8.22 -14.21
C VAL A 84 8.91 7.42 -13.30
N PHE A 85 9.44 8.07 -12.27
CA PHE A 85 10.38 7.44 -11.35
C PHE A 85 9.91 7.58 -9.91
N PHE A 86 10.00 6.49 -9.16
CA PHE A 86 9.65 6.41 -7.74
C PHE A 86 10.90 6.22 -6.89
N GLU A 87 10.75 6.23 -5.57
CA GLU A 87 11.85 5.86 -4.66
C GLU A 87 12.29 4.42 -4.90
N LEU A 88 11.33 3.49 -4.88
CA LEU A 88 11.57 2.05 -5.02
C LEU A 88 10.53 1.40 -5.93
N ASP A 89 10.92 0.38 -6.70
CA ASP A 89 10.02 -0.32 -7.61
C ASP A 89 9.24 -1.43 -6.89
N LEU A 90 8.13 -1.05 -6.26
CA LEU A 90 7.24 -2.01 -5.60
C LEU A 90 6.37 -2.84 -6.58
N THR A 91 6.54 -2.65 -7.90
CA THR A 91 5.88 -3.48 -8.91
C THR A 91 6.73 -4.68 -9.33
N ASP A 92 8.04 -4.62 -9.09
CA ASP A 92 8.97 -5.71 -9.32
C ASP A 92 8.91 -6.77 -8.19
N PRO A 93 8.59 -8.04 -8.52
CA PRO A 93 8.58 -9.12 -7.54
C PRO A 93 9.93 -9.37 -6.85
N GLU A 94 11.06 -9.11 -7.53
CA GLU A 94 12.39 -9.29 -6.93
C GLU A 94 12.62 -8.26 -5.81
N THR A 95 12.33 -6.99 -6.09
CA THR A 95 12.36 -5.90 -5.10
C THR A 95 11.51 -6.23 -3.88
N VAL A 96 10.28 -6.72 -4.08
CA VAL A 96 9.39 -7.14 -2.97
C VAL A 96 9.96 -8.32 -2.18
N ALA A 97 10.57 -9.30 -2.85
CA ALA A 97 11.19 -10.45 -2.20
C ALA A 97 12.41 -10.06 -1.37
N GLN A 98 13.28 -9.19 -1.90
CA GLN A 98 14.44 -8.66 -1.18
C GLN A 98 14.02 -7.84 0.05
N LEU A 99 12.99 -6.98 -0.08
CA LEU A 99 12.40 -6.26 1.05
C LEU A 99 11.86 -7.23 2.09
N SER A 100 11.15 -8.28 1.68
CA SER A 100 10.64 -9.29 2.61
C SER A 100 11.77 -9.98 3.39
N SER A 101 12.86 -10.33 2.70
CA SER A 101 14.05 -10.94 3.31
C SER A 101 14.73 -10.00 4.30
N CYS A 102 14.81 -8.71 3.99
CA CYS A 102 15.53 -7.73 4.82
C CYS A 102 14.85 -7.47 6.18
N GLN A 103 13.56 -7.80 6.30
CA GLN A 103 12.80 -7.70 7.55
C GLN A 103 13.13 -8.82 8.54
N MET A 104 13.73 -9.92 8.07
CA MET A 104 13.89 -11.14 8.85
C MET A 104 15.14 -11.11 9.71
N LEU A 105 15.05 -11.76 10.86
CA LEU A 105 16.19 -12.11 11.70
C LEU A 105 17.09 -13.12 10.97
N PRO A 106 18.38 -13.20 11.35
CA PRO A 106 19.26 -14.27 10.88
C PRO A 106 18.66 -15.66 11.14
N SER A 107 19.03 -16.62 10.29
CA SER A 107 18.50 -18.00 10.38
C SER A 107 18.71 -18.60 11.77
N GLY A 108 17.64 -19.19 12.34
CA GLY A 108 17.69 -19.85 13.64
C GLY A 108 17.44 -18.95 14.85
N LYS A 109 17.29 -17.63 14.67
CA LYS A 109 16.88 -16.70 15.73
C LYS A 109 15.39 -16.37 15.63
N THR A 110 14.81 -16.05 16.77
CA THR A 110 13.43 -15.58 16.95
C THR A 110 13.41 -14.38 17.89
N LEU A 111 12.30 -13.65 17.93
CA LEU A 111 12.11 -12.55 18.87
C LEU A 111 12.15 -13.01 20.33
N ALA A 112 11.77 -14.26 20.62
CA ALA A 112 11.90 -14.81 21.97
C ALA A 112 13.37 -14.94 22.42
N ASP A 113 14.32 -15.00 21.48
CA ASP A 113 15.76 -15.07 21.79
C ASP A 113 16.39 -13.69 22.02
N ILE A 114 15.70 -12.59 21.65
CA ILE A 114 16.28 -11.24 21.56
C ILE A 114 15.53 -10.25 22.45
N LEU A 115 14.22 -10.41 22.61
CA LEU A 115 13.40 -9.52 23.43
C LEU A 115 13.41 -9.95 24.90
N PRO A 116 13.39 -8.99 25.83
CA PRO A 116 13.03 -9.27 27.22
C PRO A 116 11.68 -10.01 27.31
N GLU A 117 11.59 -10.97 28.24
CA GLU A 117 10.43 -11.84 28.44
C GLU A 117 9.11 -11.06 28.62
N ASP A 118 9.14 -9.96 29.37
CA ASP A 118 7.99 -9.09 29.60
C ASP A 118 7.56 -8.36 28.31
N MET A 119 8.52 -7.88 27.53
CA MET A 119 8.26 -7.21 26.26
C MET A 119 7.69 -8.17 25.22
N TYR A 120 8.24 -9.39 25.12
CA TYR A 120 7.71 -10.43 24.25
C TYR A 120 6.26 -10.77 24.61
N LYS A 121 5.94 -10.89 25.91
CA LYS A 121 4.56 -11.11 26.39
C LYS A 121 3.63 -9.96 26.03
N ARG A 122 4.06 -8.71 26.19
CA ARG A 122 3.27 -7.52 25.82
C ARG A 122 3.00 -7.45 24.32
N LEU A 123 4.02 -7.69 23.49
CA LEU A 123 3.89 -7.77 22.04
C LEU A 123 2.91 -8.87 21.62
N LYS A 124 3.08 -10.09 22.13
CA LYS A 124 2.17 -11.20 21.84
C LYS A 124 0.74 -10.86 22.28
N GLY A 125 0.56 -10.31 23.48
CA GLY A 125 -0.75 -9.88 23.98
C GLY A 125 -1.39 -8.78 23.14
N HIS A 126 -0.60 -7.88 22.55
CA HIS A 126 -1.09 -6.89 21.59
C HIS A 126 -1.56 -7.55 20.28
N LEU A 127 -0.78 -8.47 19.72
CA LEU A 127 -1.17 -9.21 18.51
C LEU A 127 -2.41 -10.07 18.74
N ASP A 128 -2.53 -10.72 19.89
CA ASP A 128 -3.72 -11.47 20.30
C ASP A 128 -4.96 -10.55 20.38
N TYR A 129 -4.80 -9.35 20.95
CA TYR A 129 -5.85 -8.32 20.94
C TYR A 129 -6.24 -7.92 19.51
N VAL A 130 -5.29 -7.58 18.65
CA VAL A 130 -5.56 -7.19 17.25
C VAL A 130 -6.32 -8.30 16.52
N LYS A 131 -5.88 -9.55 16.68
CA LYS A 131 -6.56 -10.72 16.09
C LYS A 131 -8.04 -10.81 16.50
N LEU A 132 -8.35 -10.51 17.77
CA LEU A 132 -9.72 -10.49 18.28
C LEU A 132 -10.52 -9.30 17.76
N MET A 133 -9.89 -8.16 17.53
CA MET A 133 -10.58 -6.92 17.14
C MET A 133 -10.84 -6.78 15.64
N ILE A 134 -9.99 -7.35 14.77
CA ILE A 134 -10.16 -7.26 13.31
C ILE A 134 -11.61 -7.55 12.86
N PRO A 135 -12.29 -8.63 13.29
CA PRO A 135 -13.69 -8.87 12.91
C PRO A 135 -14.65 -7.72 13.21
N SER A 136 -14.42 -6.97 14.29
CA SER A 136 -15.24 -5.82 14.69
C SER A 136 -14.92 -4.54 13.91
N TRP A 137 -13.68 -4.40 13.44
CA TRP A 137 -13.24 -3.26 12.63
C TRP A 137 -13.67 -3.36 11.17
N MET A 138 -13.99 -4.59 10.73
CA MET A 138 -14.43 -4.89 9.37
C MET A 138 -15.95 -4.74 9.19
N GLN A 139 -16.34 -4.37 7.97
CA GLN A 139 -17.75 -4.35 7.55
C GLN A 139 -18.31 -5.78 7.46
N ASP A 140 -19.63 -5.92 7.66
CA ASP A 140 -20.32 -7.21 7.85
C ASP A 140 -20.04 -8.25 6.76
N GLU A 141 -19.88 -7.84 5.51
CA GLU A 141 -19.69 -8.71 4.34
C GLU A 141 -18.34 -9.47 4.33
N HIS A 142 -17.39 -9.09 5.17
CA HIS A 142 -16.03 -9.66 5.20
C HIS A 142 -15.70 -10.38 6.52
N ARG A 143 -16.70 -10.66 7.37
CA ARG A 143 -16.49 -11.32 8.67
C ARG A 143 -16.30 -12.84 8.53
N GLY A 144 -15.34 -13.42 9.27
CA GLY A 144 -15.08 -14.87 9.32
C GLY A 144 -13.69 -15.26 8.81
N LEU A 145 -13.59 -16.26 7.93
CA LEU A 145 -12.31 -16.79 7.42
C LEU A 145 -11.38 -15.72 6.83
N TYR A 146 -11.94 -14.63 6.28
CA TYR A 146 -11.15 -13.52 5.74
C TYR A 146 -10.41 -12.74 6.82
N SER A 147 -10.96 -12.55 8.03
CA SER A 147 -10.27 -11.82 9.10
C SER A 147 -9.04 -12.59 9.62
N GLU A 148 -9.12 -13.92 9.69
CA GLU A 148 -7.98 -14.76 10.06
C GLU A 148 -6.90 -14.76 8.98
N TYR A 149 -7.31 -14.88 7.71
CA TYR A 149 -6.41 -14.74 6.57
C TYR A 149 -5.71 -13.37 6.58
N LEU A 150 -6.46 -12.30 6.77
CA LEU A 150 -5.96 -10.92 6.82
C LEU A 150 -4.93 -10.74 7.93
N PHE A 151 -5.26 -11.17 9.15
CA PHE A 151 -4.32 -11.13 10.27
C PHE A 151 -3.03 -11.88 9.93
N LYS A 152 -3.14 -13.10 9.39
CA LYS A 152 -1.97 -13.92 9.01
C LYS A 152 -1.17 -13.29 7.85
N ALA A 153 -1.83 -12.62 6.92
CA ALA A 153 -1.17 -11.95 5.80
C ALA A 153 -0.33 -10.75 6.28
N ILE A 154 -0.82 -10.01 7.27
CA ILE A 154 -0.11 -8.84 7.81
C ILE A 154 0.97 -9.26 8.82
N THR A 155 0.64 -10.16 9.74
CA THR A 155 1.49 -10.55 10.88
C THR A 155 2.31 -11.83 10.64
N GLY A 156 2.25 -12.38 9.43
CA GLY A 156 2.89 -13.64 9.11
C GLY A 156 4.37 -13.66 9.46
N ASN A 157 4.80 -14.70 10.19
CA ASN A 157 6.17 -14.88 10.66
C ASN A 157 6.72 -13.72 11.51
N TRP A 158 5.86 -12.98 12.23
CA TRP A 158 6.29 -11.88 13.09
C TRP A 158 7.37 -12.31 14.08
N GLU A 159 7.33 -13.56 14.59
CA GLU A 159 8.32 -14.10 15.53
C GLU A 159 9.74 -14.15 14.95
N LYS A 160 9.86 -14.11 13.62
CA LYS A 160 11.14 -14.18 12.89
C LYS A 160 11.54 -12.83 12.29
N LYS A 161 10.74 -11.77 12.48
CA LYS A 161 11.09 -10.43 12.01
C LYS A 161 12.02 -9.75 13.00
N ARG A 162 12.88 -8.85 12.52
CA ARG A 162 13.70 -7.99 13.39
C ARG A 162 12.77 -7.03 14.17
N PRO A 163 13.13 -6.62 15.40
CA PRO A 163 12.17 -5.92 16.24
C PRO A 163 11.76 -4.53 15.70
N VAL A 164 12.64 -3.82 14.98
CA VAL A 164 12.28 -2.56 14.30
C VAL A 164 11.14 -2.74 13.29
N TRP A 165 11.12 -3.85 12.56
CA TRP A 165 10.05 -4.14 11.59
C TRP A 165 8.76 -4.58 12.27
N VAL A 166 8.87 -5.24 13.42
CA VAL A 166 7.69 -5.52 14.25
C VAL A 166 7.12 -4.25 14.85
N MET A 167 7.96 -3.33 15.31
CA MET A 167 7.55 -2.00 15.78
C MET A 167 6.76 -1.24 14.70
N LEU A 168 7.28 -1.19 13.46
CA LEU A 168 6.57 -0.57 12.33
C LEU A 168 5.26 -1.30 12.03
N MET A 169 5.28 -2.64 12.01
CA MET A 169 4.09 -3.46 11.76
C MET A 169 2.99 -3.19 12.79
N ILE A 170 3.26 -3.24 14.09
CA ILE A 170 2.23 -3.06 15.13
C ILE A 170 1.68 -1.63 15.17
N ASN A 171 2.48 -0.64 14.76
CA ASN A 171 2.02 0.74 14.61
C ASN A 171 1.04 0.91 13.44
N SER A 172 1.00 -0.04 12.50
CA SER A 172 0.07 -0.10 11.35
C SER A 172 -1.05 -1.14 11.54
N LEU A 173 -1.36 -1.54 12.78
CA LEU A 173 -2.44 -2.48 13.11
C LEU A 173 -3.63 -1.80 13.81
N THR A 174 -3.90 -0.53 13.47
CA THR A 174 -5.07 0.20 14.00
C THR A 174 -6.36 -0.15 13.25
N GLU A 175 -7.52 0.22 13.82
CA GLU A 175 -8.82 0.05 13.14
C GLU A 175 -8.84 0.68 11.73
N SER A 176 -8.24 1.86 11.59
CA SER A 176 -8.17 2.62 10.34
C SER A 176 -7.29 1.93 9.29
N ASP A 177 -6.13 1.42 9.71
CA ASP A 177 -5.21 0.69 8.84
C ASP A 177 -5.83 -0.64 8.36
N ILE A 178 -6.50 -1.36 9.26
CA ILE A 178 -7.17 -2.62 8.91
C ILE A 178 -8.33 -2.37 7.93
N ARG A 179 -9.11 -1.30 8.13
CA ARG A 179 -10.20 -0.94 7.20
C ARG A 179 -9.72 -0.59 5.80
N SER A 180 -8.52 -0.05 5.69
CA SER A 180 -7.92 0.33 4.41
C SER A 180 -7.01 -0.75 3.82
N THR A 181 -6.85 -1.89 4.49
CA THR A 181 -6.00 -2.98 3.99
C THR A 181 -6.53 -3.52 2.65
N GLY A 182 -5.62 -3.74 1.71
CA GLY A 182 -5.93 -4.13 0.33
C GLY A 182 -6.08 -2.96 -0.63
N ILE A 183 -6.21 -1.73 -0.13
CA ILE A 183 -6.12 -0.52 -0.94
C ILE A 183 -4.62 -0.19 -1.12
N PRO A 184 -4.11 -0.06 -2.35
CA PRO A 184 -2.71 0.30 -2.56
C PRO A 184 -2.41 1.71 -2.02
N VAL A 185 -1.23 1.88 -1.45
CA VAL A 185 -0.72 3.22 -1.14
C VAL A 185 -0.51 4.04 -2.42
N LEU A 186 -0.51 5.37 -2.29
CA LEU A 186 -0.43 6.30 -3.43
C LEU A 186 0.73 5.99 -4.38
N ASP A 187 1.91 5.67 -3.85
CA ASP A 187 3.13 5.39 -4.62
C ASP A 187 2.96 4.16 -5.51
N LEU A 188 2.51 3.04 -4.92
CA LEU A 188 2.25 1.80 -5.64
C LEU A 188 1.10 1.94 -6.65
N TRP A 189 0.08 2.71 -6.29
CA TRP A 189 -1.02 3.01 -7.21
C TRP A 189 -0.52 3.79 -8.43
N LEU A 190 0.28 4.84 -8.24
CA LEU A 190 0.89 5.62 -9.33
C LEU A 190 1.83 4.76 -10.20
N ALA A 191 2.62 3.87 -9.61
CA ALA A 191 3.51 2.98 -10.36
C ALA A 191 2.73 1.99 -11.25
N ARG A 192 1.65 1.41 -10.71
CA ARG A 192 0.73 0.56 -11.49
C ARG A 192 0.04 1.36 -12.60
N GLU A 193 -0.35 2.59 -12.32
CA GLU A 193 -0.98 3.46 -13.30
C GLU A 193 -0.02 3.88 -14.42
N ALA A 194 1.24 4.14 -14.09
CA ALA A 194 2.28 4.43 -15.08
C ALA A 194 2.47 3.23 -16.03
N THR A 195 2.53 2.02 -15.49
CA THR A 195 2.57 0.77 -16.27
C THR A 195 1.34 0.61 -17.16
N ARG A 196 0.14 0.85 -16.62
CA ARG A 196 -1.13 0.78 -17.36
C ARG A 196 -1.16 1.75 -18.54
N LEU A 197 -0.56 2.93 -18.38
CA LEU A 197 -0.45 3.97 -19.40
C LEU A 197 0.72 3.76 -20.37
N GLY A 198 1.51 2.69 -20.22
CA GLY A 198 2.65 2.40 -21.09
C GLY A 198 3.81 3.38 -20.93
N LYS A 199 3.90 4.06 -19.78
CA LYS A 199 5.01 4.97 -19.44
C LYS A 199 6.26 4.19 -19.09
N ARG A 200 7.42 4.80 -19.26
CA ARG A 200 8.67 4.26 -18.72
C ARG A 200 8.68 4.45 -17.21
N ALA A 201 8.49 3.38 -16.45
CA ALA A 201 8.57 3.41 -14.99
C ALA A 201 9.97 3.00 -14.50
N GLY A 202 10.42 3.55 -13.38
CA GLY A 202 11.67 3.14 -12.74
C GLY A 202 11.76 3.60 -11.28
N ALA A 203 12.91 3.31 -10.66
CA ALA A 203 13.20 3.67 -9.28
C ALA A 203 14.57 4.36 -9.15
N VAL A 204 14.70 5.25 -8.16
CA VAL A 204 15.98 5.94 -7.87
C VAL A 204 16.71 5.39 -6.64
N GLU A 205 16.16 4.39 -5.96
CA GLU A 205 16.81 3.74 -4.82
C GLU A 205 16.83 2.22 -4.99
N ARG A 206 17.62 1.58 -4.13
CA ARG A 206 17.73 0.12 -4.01
C ARG A 206 17.14 -0.35 -2.69
N VAL A 207 16.82 -1.65 -2.63
CA VAL A 207 16.25 -2.27 -1.42
C VAL A 207 17.15 -2.10 -0.21
N GLU A 208 18.46 -2.29 -0.38
CA GLU A 208 19.42 -2.19 0.72
C GLU A 208 19.43 -0.78 1.34
N GLU A 209 19.19 0.25 0.53
CA GLU A 209 19.19 1.65 0.96
C GLU A 209 17.97 2.01 1.80
N GLN A 210 16.91 1.20 1.71
CA GLN A 210 15.70 1.31 2.55
C GLN A 210 15.83 0.44 3.81
N CYS A 211 16.44 -0.75 3.68
CA CYS A 211 16.51 -1.72 4.76
C CYS A 211 17.62 -1.45 5.77
N LEU A 212 18.83 -1.09 5.31
CA LEU A 212 20.00 -0.92 6.18
C LEU A 212 19.81 0.18 7.23
N PRO A 213 19.23 1.36 6.92
CA PRO A 213 18.89 2.35 7.93
C PRO A 213 18.00 1.81 9.06
N LEU A 214 17.00 0.99 8.74
CA LEU A 214 16.12 0.42 9.75
C LEU A 214 16.83 -0.66 10.58
N ASN A 215 17.60 -1.51 9.91
CA ASN A 215 18.34 -2.61 10.52
C ASN A 215 19.61 -2.15 11.27
N GLY A 216 20.05 -0.90 11.10
CA GLY A 216 21.28 -0.35 11.67
C GLY A 216 21.11 0.30 13.05
N LEU A 217 19.89 0.38 13.59
CA LEU A 217 19.68 0.73 14.99
C LEU A 217 20.32 -0.32 15.91
N ASN A 218 20.96 0.13 16.99
CA ASN A 218 21.52 -0.79 17.97
C ASN A 218 20.44 -1.45 18.84
N GLY A 219 20.79 -2.56 19.50
CA GLY A 219 19.83 -3.34 20.31
C GLY A 219 19.10 -2.48 21.35
N THR A 220 19.81 -1.64 22.10
CA THR A 220 19.23 -0.76 23.12
C THR A 220 18.21 0.22 22.52
N GLN A 221 18.54 0.85 21.39
CA GLN A 221 17.65 1.79 20.70
C GLN A 221 16.37 1.09 20.21
N VAL A 222 16.52 -0.08 19.60
CA VAL A 222 15.37 -0.86 19.09
C VAL A 222 14.47 -1.32 20.24
N LEU A 223 15.03 -1.83 21.34
CA LEU A 223 14.26 -2.26 22.50
C LEU A 223 13.53 -1.09 23.16
N PHE A 224 14.19 0.06 23.29
CA PHE A 224 13.57 1.28 23.78
C PHE A 224 12.39 1.71 22.89
N ALA A 225 12.61 1.77 21.57
CA ALA A 225 11.58 2.21 20.64
C ALA A 225 10.37 1.27 20.58
N LEU A 226 10.61 -0.05 20.62
CA LEU A 226 9.53 -1.04 20.71
C LEU A 226 8.78 -0.92 22.04
N ASN A 227 9.47 -0.68 23.15
CA ASN A 227 8.84 -0.49 24.46
C ASN A 227 7.91 0.73 24.48
N GLN A 228 8.36 1.87 23.96
CA GLN A 228 7.57 3.09 23.84
C GLN A 228 6.35 2.89 22.92
N THR A 229 6.55 2.20 21.79
CA THR A 229 5.46 1.88 20.85
C THR A 229 4.41 0.98 21.52
N LEU A 230 4.82 -0.05 22.26
CA LEU A 230 3.89 -0.91 22.99
C LEU A 230 3.13 -0.16 24.08
N ALA A 231 3.81 0.72 24.83
CA ALA A 231 3.18 1.55 25.86
C ALA A 231 2.11 2.48 25.24
N ARG A 232 2.42 3.15 24.13
CA ARG A 232 1.46 3.98 23.39
C ARG A 232 0.25 3.16 22.91
N LEU A 233 0.48 1.97 22.35
CA LEU A 233 -0.59 1.09 21.89
C LEU A 233 -1.43 0.54 23.06
N GLU A 234 -0.84 0.35 24.23
CA GLU A 234 -1.56 0.03 25.48
C GLU A 234 -2.47 1.18 25.93
N GLU A 235 -1.99 2.42 25.88
CA GLU A 235 -2.78 3.60 26.21
C GLU A 235 -3.95 3.81 25.25
N LEU A 236 -3.70 3.69 23.94
CA LEU A 236 -4.74 3.77 22.91
C LEU A 236 -5.86 2.74 23.16
N ARG A 237 -5.50 1.50 23.52
CA ARG A 237 -6.47 0.45 23.86
C ARG A 237 -7.28 0.77 25.11
N SER A 238 -6.72 1.54 26.05
CA SER A 238 -7.45 2.00 27.24
C SER A 238 -8.44 3.14 26.96
N GLY A 239 -8.57 3.56 25.69
CA GLY A 239 -9.47 4.65 25.27
C GLY A 239 -8.91 6.05 25.56
N ARG A 240 -7.63 6.15 25.97
CA ARG A 240 -6.98 7.45 26.11
C ARG A 240 -6.66 8.01 24.73
N PRO A 241 -7.02 9.27 24.44
CA PRO A 241 -6.63 9.91 23.20
C PRO A 241 -5.11 9.99 23.13
N SER A 242 -4.55 9.60 21.98
CA SER A 242 -3.11 9.74 21.71
C SER A 242 -2.80 11.23 21.52
N PRO A 243 -1.87 11.82 22.28
CA PRO A 243 -1.39 13.17 22.02
C PRO A 243 -0.50 13.26 20.76
N PHE A 244 -0.14 12.11 20.19
CA PHE A 244 0.78 11.98 19.06
C PHE A 244 0.06 12.06 17.71
N TYR A 245 0.78 12.61 16.73
CA TYR A 245 0.41 12.76 15.33
C TYR A 245 0.18 11.39 14.68
N GLY A 246 -1.02 11.15 14.17
CA GLY A 246 -1.43 9.90 13.54
C GLY A 246 -1.39 9.93 12.01
N THR A 247 -1.67 8.77 11.39
CA THR A 247 -1.88 8.67 9.93
C THR A 247 -3.02 9.57 9.47
N GLU A 248 -4.10 9.68 10.26
CA GLU A 248 -5.22 10.59 9.98
C GLU A 248 -4.79 12.06 9.97
N ASP A 249 -3.92 12.46 10.89
CA ASP A 249 -3.38 13.82 10.93
C ASP A 249 -2.50 14.07 9.71
N LEU A 250 -1.64 13.12 9.33
CA LEU A 250 -0.81 13.21 8.13
C LEU A 250 -1.68 13.39 6.87
N VAL A 251 -2.72 12.57 6.72
CA VAL A 251 -3.69 12.66 5.61
C VAL A 251 -4.38 14.02 5.61
N ARG A 252 -4.83 14.49 6.79
CA ARG A 252 -5.51 15.79 6.91
C ARG A 252 -4.59 16.94 6.49
N HIS A 253 -3.36 16.98 6.98
CA HIS A 253 -2.41 18.04 6.65
C HIS A 253 -1.96 17.97 5.19
N TYR A 254 -1.82 16.77 4.62
CA TYR A 254 -1.54 16.60 3.19
C TYR A 254 -2.70 17.13 2.34
N ASN A 255 -3.94 16.72 2.64
CA ASN A 255 -5.13 17.16 1.91
C ASN A 255 -5.38 18.66 2.05
N CYS A 256 -5.09 19.23 3.22
CA CYS A 256 -5.12 20.68 3.46
C CYS A 256 -3.81 21.40 3.06
N ARG A 257 -2.87 20.73 2.38
CA ARG A 257 -1.66 21.34 1.81
C ARG A 257 -0.80 22.12 2.82
N ASN A 258 -0.82 21.70 4.08
CA ASN A 258 -0.17 22.34 5.22
C ASN A 258 0.85 21.41 5.89
N LEU A 259 1.57 20.63 5.09
CA LEU A 259 2.72 19.87 5.58
C LEU A 259 3.97 20.76 5.53
N SER A 260 4.77 20.64 6.58
CA SER A 260 6.09 21.28 6.66
C SER A 260 7.15 20.24 6.96
N SER A 261 8.43 20.62 6.89
CA SER A 261 9.51 19.72 7.32
C SER A 261 9.37 19.27 8.78
N ALA A 262 8.74 20.08 9.63
CA ALA A 262 8.46 19.73 11.02
C ALA A 262 7.50 18.53 11.14
N SER A 263 6.59 18.35 10.17
CA SER A 263 5.68 17.20 10.11
C SER A 263 6.42 15.86 9.95
N PHE A 264 7.71 15.89 9.57
CA PHE A 264 8.55 14.71 9.36
C PHE A 264 9.81 14.71 10.24
N ALA A 265 10.05 15.76 11.03
CA ALA A 265 11.27 15.93 11.82
C ALA A 265 11.28 15.11 13.11
N ASN A 266 10.10 14.81 13.66
CA ASN A 266 9.91 13.94 14.80
C ASN A 266 9.17 12.68 14.32
N PRO A 267 9.86 11.59 13.98
CA PRO A 267 9.16 10.32 13.89
C PRO A 267 8.59 10.06 15.29
N ASP A 268 7.27 10.19 15.41
CA ASP A 268 6.45 10.19 16.63
C ASP A 268 6.41 8.81 17.35
N VAL A 269 7.52 8.09 17.26
CA VAL A 269 7.73 6.76 17.82
C VAL A 269 8.03 6.86 19.33
N LEU A 270 8.57 7.97 19.81
CA LEU A 270 9.17 8.07 21.14
C LEU A 270 8.58 9.24 21.92
N SER A 271 7.89 8.93 23.02
CA SER A 271 7.38 9.91 23.98
C SER A 271 8.51 10.51 24.81
N ASP A 272 8.34 11.77 25.22
CA ASP A 272 9.04 12.32 26.37
C ASP A 272 8.52 11.61 27.62
N SER A 273 9.31 10.66 28.15
CA SER A 273 8.95 9.90 29.36
C SER A 273 9.25 10.69 30.64
N GLY A 274 9.74 11.93 30.52
CA GLY A 274 10.13 12.79 31.64
C GLY A 274 11.46 12.40 32.30
N ASP A 275 12.10 11.30 31.86
CA ASP A 275 13.47 10.93 32.22
C ASP A 275 14.45 11.52 31.19
N ALA A 276 15.46 12.26 31.67
CA ALA A 276 16.48 12.88 30.82
C ALA A 276 17.27 11.86 29.98
N SER A 277 17.41 10.62 30.46
CA SER A 277 18.11 9.55 29.74
C SER A 277 17.30 9.03 28.54
N ASP A 278 16.00 8.86 28.72
CA ASP A 278 15.06 8.47 27.67
C ASP A 278 14.87 9.60 26.64
N GLU A 279 14.86 10.86 27.08
CA GLU A 279 14.82 12.02 26.18
C GLU A 279 16.06 12.06 25.28
N LEU A 280 17.24 11.81 25.85
CA LEU A 280 18.49 11.74 25.08
C LEU A 280 18.48 10.57 24.10
N LEU A 281 18.03 9.39 24.53
CA LEU A 281 17.93 8.22 23.65
C LEU A 281 16.95 8.47 22.50
N SER A 282 15.83 9.11 22.78
CA SER A 282 14.84 9.51 21.77
C SER A 282 15.41 10.49 20.75
N LYS A 283 16.11 11.54 21.22
CA LYS A 283 16.80 12.49 20.34
C LYS A 283 17.85 11.80 19.46
N ASN A 284 18.61 10.87 20.02
CA ASN A 284 19.63 10.12 19.27
C ASN A 284 19.01 9.24 18.17
N ILE A 285 17.90 8.54 18.46
CA ILE A 285 17.19 7.74 17.47
C ILE A 285 16.61 8.63 16.36
N ASN A 286 15.97 9.74 16.73
CA ASN A 286 15.40 10.70 15.77
C ASN A 286 16.49 11.32 14.88
N GLN A 287 17.62 11.70 15.46
CA GLN A 287 18.77 12.21 14.71
C GLN A 287 19.32 11.16 13.74
N TYR A 288 19.48 9.91 14.20
CA TYR A 288 19.91 8.81 13.35
C TYR A 288 18.97 8.60 12.16
N PHE A 289 17.66 8.51 12.41
CA PHE A 289 16.68 8.36 11.33
C PHE A 289 16.65 9.57 10.39
N ARG A 290 16.74 10.80 10.90
CA ARG A 290 16.83 11.98 10.05
C ARG A 290 18.05 11.93 9.14
N GLN A 291 19.21 11.53 9.67
CA GLN A 291 20.43 11.40 8.90
C GLN A 291 20.35 10.29 7.85
N GLU A 292 19.91 9.09 8.23
CA GLU A 292 19.90 7.92 7.35
C GLU A 292 18.71 7.89 6.38
N LEU A 293 17.50 8.21 6.84
CA LEU A 293 16.27 8.12 6.07
C LEU A 293 15.95 9.38 5.26
N ILE A 294 16.53 10.54 5.58
CA ILE A 294 16.31 11.79 4.85
C ILE A 294 17.61 12.31 4.24
N GLU A 295 18.59 12.72 5.05
CA GLU A 295 19.74 13.49 4.53
C GLU A 295 20.60 12.68 3.55
N LYS A 296 21.03 11.48 3.93
CA LYS A 296 21.84 10.60 3.07
C LYS A 296 21.06 10.12 1.84
N ARG A 297 19.76 9.85 2.00
CA ARG A 297 18.87 9.43 0.90
C ARG A 297 18.66 10.57 -0.10
N ASN A 298 18.40 11.80 0.36
CA ASN A 298 18.25 12.98 -0.48
C ASN A 298 19.45 13.17 -1.40
N ALA A 299 20.67 13.10 -0.86
CA ALA A 299 21.88 13.24 -1.65
C ALA A 299 21.99 12.17 -2.75
N ARG A 300 21.74 10.89 -2.42
CA ARG A 300 21.79 9.78 -3.40
C ARG A 300 20.69 9.89 -4.46
N MET A 301 19.46 10.19 -4.04
CA MET A 301 18.33 10.36 -4.95
C MET A 301 18.56 11.53 -5.89
N ALA A 302 18.98 12.69 -5.39
CA ALA A 302 19.28 13.85 -6.22
C ALA A 302 20.38 13.55 -7.24
N HIS A 303 21.46 12.86 -6.83
CA HIS A 303 22.51 12.46 -7.76
C HIS A 303 21.97 11.59 -8.91
N ARG A 304 21.09 10.62 -8.60
CA ARG A 304 20.49 9.74 -9.60
C ARG A 304 19.46 10.46 -10.48
N VAL A 305 18.70 11.39 -9.92
CA VAL A 305 17.84 12.29 -10.69
C VAL A 305 18.69 13.08 -11.69
N LEU A 306 19.78 13.72 -11.27
CA LEU A 306 20.67 14.46 -12.15
C LEU A 306 21.27 13.57 -13.26
N GLN A 307 21.68 12.35 -12.92
CA GLN A 307 22.14 11.37 -13.91
C GLN A 307 21.06 11.03 -14.93
N LEU A 308 19.81 10.80 -14.51
CA LEU A 308 18.69 10.53 -15.42
C LEU A 308 18.41 11.72 -16.35
N LEU A 309 18.42 12.95 -15.82
CA LEU A 309 18.23 14.17 -16.60
C LEU A 309 19.34 14.38 -17.63
N GLN A 310 20.58 14.03 -17.31
CA GLN A 310 21.73 14.10 -18.21
C GLN A 310 21.70 12.99 -19.27
N GLN A 311 21.32 11.77 -18.88
CA GLN A 311 21.31 10.61 -19.75
C GLN A 311 20.18 10.67 -20.79
N TYR A 312 19.03 11.27 -20.43
CA TYR A 312 17.86 11.37 -21.30
C TYR A 312 17.38 12.83 -21.40
N PRO A 313 18.15 13.71 -22.09
CA PRO A 313 17.81 15.13 -22.18
C PRO A 313 16.55 15.40 -23.02
N ASP A 314 16.09 14.45 -23.82
CA ASP A 314 14.92 14.61 -24.69
C ASP A 314 13.67 13.88 -24.13
N GLU A 315 13.70 13.44 -22.87
CA GLU A 315 12.54 12.82 -22.20
C GLU A 315 11.88 13.79 -21.21
N SER A 316 10.56 13.65 -21.05
CA SER A 316 9.81 14.30 -19.97
C SER A 316 9.76 13.38 -18.74
N PHE A 317 9.93 13.97 -17.56
CA PHE A 317 10.04 13.22 -16.30
C PHE A 317 8.99 13.61 -15.27
N PHE A 318 8.54 12.62 -14.52
CA PHE A 318 7.75 12.79 -13.29
C PHE A 318 8.36 11.95 -12.16
N PHE A 319 9.01 12.60 -11.22
CA PHE A 319 9.56 11.97 -10.02
C PHE A 319 8.52 12.03 -8.90
N ALA A 320 8.15 10.89 -8.33
CA ALA A 320 7.18 10.77 -7.24
C ALA A 320 7.85 10.18 -6.00
N PHE A 321 8.25 11.07 -5.07
CA PHE A 321 8.92 10.71 -3.82
C PHE A 321 8.11 11.23 -2.63
N GLY A 322 8.30 10.63 -1.47
CA GLY A 322 7.75 11.07 -0.20
C GLY A 322 8.02 12.55 0.02
N THR A 323 6.97 13.28 0.43
CA THR A 323 6.98 14.74 0.57
C THR A 323 8.12 15.24 1.47
N GLY A 324 8.52 14.45 2.48
CA GLY A 324 9.64 14.77 3.37
C GLY A 324 11.00 14.96 2.63
N HIS A 325 11.16 14.39 1.44
CA HIS A 325 12.38 14.54 0.63
C HIS A 325 12.46 15.87 -0.14
N PHE A 326 11.35 16.61 -0.24
CA PHE A 326 11.27 17.90 -0.94
C PHE A 326 11.12 19.10 0.00
N LEU A 327 10.94 18.86 1.31
CA LEU A 327 10.72 19.90 2.31
C LEU A 327 11.93 20.11 3.21
N GLY A 328 12.18 21.36 3.58
CA GLY A 328 13.29 21.75 4.47
C GLY A 328 14.63 21.83 3.75
N ASN A 329 15.68 22.11 4.52
CA ASN A 329 17.03 22.27 4.01
C ASN A 329 17.68 20.91 3.70
N GLY A 330 18.53 20.87 2.67
CA GLY A 330 19.16 19.63 2.23
C GLY A 330 18.15 18.68 1.58
N SER A 331 17.08 19.24 1.01
CA SER A 331 16.09 18.51 0.24
C SER A 331 16.69 18.04 -1.10
N VAL A 332 16.04 17.07 -1.75
CA VAL A 332 16.38 16.69 -3.12
C VAL A 332 16.41 17.93 -4.03
N LEU A 333 15.46 18.86 -3.86
CA LEU A 333 15.37 20.08 -4.66
C LEU A 333 16.57 21.01 -4.47
N ASP A 334 17.15 21.07 -3.27
CA ASP A 334 18.35 21.87 -3.00
C ASP A 334 19.56 21.30 -3.74
N TYR A 335 19.75 19.98 -3.70
CA TYR A 335 20.80 19.33 -4.49
C TYR A 335 20.59 19.47 -6.01
N ILE A 336 19.34 19.52 -6.48
CA ILE A 336 19.05 19.82 -7.90
C ILE A 336 19.45 21.27 -8.24
N ARG A 337 19.24 22.23 -7.32
CA ARG A 337 19.72 23.61 -7.47
C ARG A 337 21.24 23.69 -7.51
N ASP A 338 21.92 22.97 -6.62
CA ASP A 338 23.38 22.87 -6.61
C ASP A 338 23.92 22.22 -7.89
N GLY A 339 23.12 21.35 -8.52
CA GLY A 339 23.37 20.78 -9.85
C GLY A 339 23.21 21.77 -11.02
N GLY A 340 22.87 23.04 -10.76
CA GLY A 340 22.77 24.11 -11.75
C GLY A 340 21.37 24.31 -12.35
N TYR A 341 20.34 23.64 -11.81
CA TYR A 341 18.97 23.81 -12.27
C TYR A 341 18.19 24.80 -11.40
N GLU A 342 17.38 25.64 -12.02
CA GLU A 342 16.34 26.36 -11.28
C GLU A 342 15.20 25.40 -10.92
N VAL A 343 14.60 25.58 -9.75
CA VAL A 343 13.47 24.77 -9.28
C VAL A 343 12.38 25.70 -8.76
N GLU A 344 11.21 25.64 -9.37
CA GLU A 344 10.03 26.43 -9.02
C GLU A 344 8.91 25.53 -8.49
N GLN A 345 8.22 25.97 -7.45
CA GLN A 345 6.96 25.34 -7.04
C GLN A 345 5.85 25.70 -8.02
N VAL A 346 5.14 24.69 -8.49
CA VAL A 346 4.12 24.90 -9.51
C VAL A 346 2.91 25.61 -8.92
N SER A 347 2.61 26.84 -9.35
CA SER A 347 1.45 27.60 -8.86
C SER A 347 0.11 26.89 -9.15
N LEU A 348 -0.80 26.91 -8.17
CA LEU A 348 -2.17 26.43 -8.31
C LEU A 348 -2.96 27.20 -9.39
N ASP A 349 -2.61 28.48 -9.59
CA ASP A 349 -3.25 29.40 -10.53
C ASP A 349 -2.68 29.32 -11.96
N ALA A 350 -1.63 28.52 -12.18
CA ALA A 350 -1.00 28.33 -13.49
C ALA A 350 -2.00 27.89 -14.58
N LYS A 351 -3.22 27.52 -14.19
CA LYS A 351 -4.32 27.06 -15.03
C LYS A 351 -5.49 28.00 -15.22
N ILE A 352 -5.61 29.09 -14.45
CA ILE A 352 -6.64 30.10 -14.74
C ILE A 352 -6.24 30.92 -15.97
N ARG A 353 -4.94 31.23 -16.16
CA ARG A 353 -4.49 32.08 -17.28
C ARG A 353 -4.43 31.38 -18.66
N LYS A 354 -4.35 30.04 -18.70
CA LYS A 354 -4.25 29.27 -19.96
C LYS A 354 -5.56 28.62 -20.40
N ALA A 355 -6.52 28.41 -19.48
CA ALA A 355 -7.86 27.91 -19.81
C ALA A 355 -8.75 28.98 -20.47
N MET A 356 -8.54 30.27 -20.18
CA MET A 356 -9.25 31.37 -20.88
C MET A 356 -8.83 31.57 -22.35
N LYS A 357 -7.72 30.97 -22.81
CA LYS A 357 -7.28 31.07 -24.22
C LYS A 357 -7.73 29.91 -25.10
N PHE A 358 -8.27 28.84 -24.53
CA PHE A 358 -8.87 27.73 -25.29
C PHE A 358 -10.37 27.71 -25.07
N VAL A 359 -11.04 28.72 -25.63
CA VAL A 359 -12.44 28.58 -26.04
C VAL A 359 -12.44 27.49 -27.12
N PHE A 360 -13.14 26.38 -26.86
CA PHE A 360 -13.33 25.30 -27.84
C PHE A 360 -13.80 25.89 -29.18
N PRO A 361 -13.16 25.57 -30.32
CA PRO A 361 -13.79 25.84 -31.60
C PRO A 361 -15.07 24.98 -31.70
N PRO A 362 -16.20 25.55 -32.13
CA PRO A 362 -17.43 24.77 -32.25
C PRO A 362 -17.23 23.67 -33.30
N ASN A 363 -17.41 22.41 -32.88
CA ASN A 363 -17.41 21.27 -33.79
C ASN A 363 -18.62 21.36 -34.74
N PRO A 364 -18.43 21.43 -36.07
CA PRO A 364 -19.54 21.66 -37.01
C PRO A 364 -20.45 20.44 -37.25
N LYS A 365 -20.31 19.34 -36.50
CA LYS A 365 -21.07 18.09 -36.73
C LYS A 365 -22.18 17.77 -35.72
N LEU A 366 -22.60 18.72 -34.88
CA LEU A 366 -23.74 18.54 -33.96
C LEU A 366 -24.83 19.62 -34.11
N LYS A 367 -25.06 20.09 -35.34
CA LYS A 367 -26.26 20.85 -35.73
C LYS A 367 -27.11 20.03 -36.70
N ARG A 368 -27.67 18.91 -36.26
CA ARG A 368 -28.79 18.30 -37.00
C ARG A 368 -29.66 17.36 -36.18
N PHE A 369 -30.02 17.70 -34.94
CA PHE A 369 -31.07 16.94 -34.25
C PHE A 369 -31.81 17.75 -33.18
N PHE A 370 -32.10 19.03 -33.43
CA PHE A 370 -33.16 19.72 -32.69
C PHE A 370 -33.73 20.80 -33.60
N LEU A 371 -34.88 20.50 -34.19
CA LEU A 371 -35.94 21.41 -34.66
C LEU A 371 -36.95 20.58 -35.44
N SER A 372 -37.88 19.93 -34.73
CA SER A 372 -39.20 19.53 -35.24
C SER A 372 -39.89 18.69 -34.18
N SER A 373 -40.62 19.35 -33.28
CA SER A 373 -42.01 19.02 -32.93
C SER A 373 -42.38 19.71 -31.63
N SER A 374 -43.19 20.76 -31.80
CA SER A 374 -43.95 21.41 -30.73
C SER A 374 -44.97 20.45 -30.11
N SER A 375 -45.38 20.79 -28.87
CA SER A 375 -46.59 20.34 -28.17
C SER A 375 -46.60 18.89 -27.66
N MET A 376 -46.61 18.68 -26.34
CA MET A 376 -47.88 18.50 -25.59
C MET A 376 -47.63 18.35 -24.08
N TYR A 377 -48.53 18.93 -23.30
CA TYR A 377 -48.71 18.76 -21.85
C TYR A 377 -49.06 17.31 -21.45
N CYS A 378 -48.62 16.89 -20.25
CA CYS A 378 -49.32 16.09 -19.21
C CYS A 378 -48.25 15.50 -18.28
N GLY A 379 -48.32 15.56 -16.95
CA GLY A 379 -49.48 15.30 -16.09
C GLY A 379 -49.33 13.87 -15.52
N PHE A 380 -48.93 13.77 -14.25
CA PHE A 380 -48.80 12.53 -13.48
C PHE A 380 -50.09 11.70 -13.48
N THR A 381 -50.00 10.38 -13.72
CA THR A 381 -50.56 9.28 -12.89
C THR A 381 -50.23 7.89 -13.48
N ASP A 382 -49.95 6.93 -12.57
CA ASP A 382 -49.98 5.46 -12.63
C ASP A 382 -49.70 4.67 -13.93
N LEU A 383 -48.74 3.73 -13.89
CA LEU A 383 -48.99 2.28 -14.08
C LEU A 383 -47.76 1.39 -13.81
N SER A 384 -48.05 0.17 -13.39
CA SER A 384 -47.23 -0.86 -12.76
C SER A 384 -46.34 -1.71 -13.71
N CYS A 385 -45.25 -2.22 -13.13
CA CYS A 385 -44.50 -3.48 -13.37
C CYS A 385 -44.44 -4.11 -14.78
N HIS A 386 -43.21 -4.40 -15.25
CA HIS A 386 -42.78 -5.72 -15.78
C HIS A 386 -41.24 -5.83 -15.83
N SER A 387 -40.69 -6.90 -15.25
CA SER A 387 -39.30 -7.33 -15.40
C SER A 387 -39.11 -8.14 -16.68
N PRO A 388 -37.94 -8.11 -17.34
CA PRO A 388 -37.50 -9.22 -18.18
C PRO A 388 -36.36 -9.99 -17.52
N THR A 389 -36.59 -11.28 -17.36
CA THR A 389 -35.60 -12.31 -17.08
C THR A 389 -34.65 -12.46 -18.26
N MET A 390 -33.33 -12.48 -18.02
CA MET A 390 -32.34 -12.88 -19.04
C MET A 390 -31.92 -14.35 -18.85
N SER A 391 -31.89 -15.04 -20.00
CA SER A 391 -31.54 -16.44 -20.19
C SER A 391 -30.05 -16.78 -19.90
N ALA A 392 -29.82 -18.00 -19.43
CA ALA A 392 -28.55 -18.59 -19.01
C ALA A 392 -27.45 -18.68 -20.10
N ALA A 393 -27.72 -18.26 -21.34
CA ALA A 393 -26.71 -18.22 -22.41
C ALA A 393 -25.78 -16.98 -22.34
N ASN A 394 -26.14 -15.94 -21.58
CA ASN A 394 -25.29 -14.75 -21.39
C ASN A 394 -24.35 -14.82 -20.18
N LEU A 395 -24.50 -15.83 -19.32
CA LEU A 395 -23.60 -16.05 -18.17
C LEU A 395 -22.24 -16.66 -18.56
N PHE A 396 -22.12 -17.26 -19.76
CA PHE A 396 -20.88 -17.92 -20.20
C PHE A 396 -19.93 -17.04 -21.04
N ARG A 397 -20.33 -15.81 -21.40
CA ARG A 397 -19.45 -14.86 -22.13
C ARG A 397 -18.88 -13.72 -21.28
N LEU A 398 -19.23 -13.63 -20.00
CA LEU A 398 -18.69 -12.63 -19.06
C LEU A 398 -17.65 -13.20 -18.07
N ALA A 399 -17.33 -14.49 -18.14
CA ALA A 399 -16.40 -15.16 -17.21
C ALA A 399 -14.98 -15.37 -17.77
N ASN A 400 -14.54 -14.57 -18.75
CA ASN A 400 -13.20 -14.71 -19.33
C ASN A 400 -12.46 -13.37 -19.46
N THR A 401 -12.50 -12.57 -18.38
CA THR A 401 -11.60 -11.43 -18.17
C THR A 401 -10.59 -11.75 -17.06
N SER A 402 -9.38 -11.25 -17.25
CA SER A 402 -8.07 -11.60 -16.69
C SER A 402 -7.84 -11.44 -15.18
N SER A 403 -8.77 -11.89 -14.31
CA SER A 403 -8.58 -11.86 -12.85
C SER A 403 -8.67 -13.23 -12.15
N SER A 404 -8.63 -14.35 -12.88
CA SER A 404 -8.84 -15.70 -12.29
C SER A 404 -7.73 -16.72 -12.55
N ARG A 405 -6.57 -16.33 -13.11
CA ARG A 405 -5.49 -17.30 -13.42
C ARG A 405 -4.55 -17.63 -12.24
N PHE A 406 -4.57 -16.85 -11.17
CA PHE A 406 -3.71 -17.12 -10.00
C PHE A 406 -4.33 -18.12 -9.01
N LEU A 407 -5.67 -18.17 -8.91
CA LEU A 407 -6.39 -19.10 -8.02
C LEU A 407 -6.51 -20.53 -8.57
N PHE A 408 -6.38 -20.73 -9.89
CA PHE A 408 -6.55 -22.06 -10.51
C PHE A 408 -5.28 -22.92 -10.50
N ASN A 409 -4.09 -22.30 -10.42
CA ASN A 409 -2.82 -23.03 -10.49
C ASN A 409 -2.31 -23.56 -9.13
N HIS A 410 -2.84 -23.08 -8.01
CA HIS A 410 -2.43 -23.57 -6.68
C HIS A 410 -3.37 -24.68 -6.13
N LEU A 411 -4.63 -24.70 -6.56
CA LEU A 411 -5.63 -25.72 -6.19
C LEU A 411 -5.49 -27.06 -6.94
N LYS A 412 -4.62 -27.15 -7.95
CA LYS A 412 -4.33 -28.41 -8.67
C LYS A 412 -3.28 -29.29 -7.99
N SER A 413 -2.62 -28.82 -6.93
CA SER A 413 -1.53 -29.55 -6.28
C SER A 413 -1.93 -30.40 -5.06
N THR A 414 -3.19 -30.36 -4.64
CA THR A 414 -3.59 -30.91 -3.33
C THR A 414 -4.76 -31.88 -3.33
N LEU A 415 -5.39 -32.21 -4.46
CA LEU A 415 -6.54 -33.13 -4.45
C LEU A 415 -6.55 -34.11 -5.62
N THR A 416 -6.59 -35.39 -5.23
CA THR A 416 -7.06 -36.60 -5.93
C THR A 416 -6.04 -37.48 -6.64
N GLY A 417 -5.46 -38.38 -5.84
CA GLY A 417 -5.33 -39.78 -6.24
C GLY A 417 -6.71 -40.46 -6.27
N ALA A 418 -6.88 -41.32 -7.27
CA ALA A 418 -7.85 -42.41 -7.47
C ALA A 418 -9.22 -42.37 -6.75
N SER A 419 -10.31 -42.30 -7.52
CA SER A 419 -11.19 -43.45 -7.77
C SER A 419 -12.28 -43.15 -8.81
N SER A 420 -12.40 -44.12 -9.72
CA SER A 420 -13.38 -44.39 -10.79
C SER A 420 -14.82 -43.92 -10.62
N CYS A 421 -15.40 -43.42 -11.72
CA CYS A 421 -16.76 -43.75 -12.14
C CYS A 421 -16.87 -43.71 -13.68
N LEU A 422 -17.38 -44.80 -14.25
CA LEU A 422 -17.57 -45.04 -15.68
C LEU A 422 -18.64 -44.12 -16.28
N CYS A 423 -18.39 -43.64 -17.50
CA CYS A 423 -19.43 -43.42 -18.51
C CYS A 423 -18.91 -43.85 -19.88
N VAL A 424 -19.62 -44.81 -20.47
CA VAL A 424 -19.38 -45.46 -21.76
C VAL A 424 -19.97 -44.59 -22.88
N GLY A 425 -19.22 -44.38 -23.97
CA GLY A 425 -19.72 -43.75 -25.20
C GLY A 425 -18.83 -44.09 -26.40
N LYS A 426 -19.36 -44.91 -27.31
CA LYS A 426 -18.70 -45.60 -28.43
C LYS A 426 -18.24 -44.68 -29.57
N THR A 427 -17.13 -45.02 -30.24
CA THR A 427 -16.91 -44.87 -31.71
C THR A 427 -15.85 -45.88 -32.22
N PRO A 428 -15.83 -46.25 -33.53
CA PRO A 428 -15.45 -47.59 -34.03
C PRO A 428 -14.00 -47.72 -34.61
N PRO A 429 -13.55 -48.91 -35.08
CA PRO A 429 -12.17 -49.38 -34.92
C PRO A 429 -11.27 -49.29 -36.17
N GLY A 430 -9.95 -49.41 -35.96
CA GLY A 430 -8.94 -49.53 -37.02
C GLY A 430 -7.58 -50.04 -36.54
N VAL A 431 -7.49 -51.34 -36.24
CA VAL A 431 -6.41 -52.32 -36.55
C VAL A 431 -4.94 -51.86 -36.53
N ARG A 432 -4.12 -52.34 -35.57
CA ARG A 432 -3.18 -53.50 -35.65
C ARG A 432 -2.17 -53.49 -34.47
N THR A 433 -1.92 -54.64 -33.85
CA THR A 433 -0.96 -54.93 -32.74
C THR A 433 0.25 -55.75 -33.29
N PRO A 434 1.17 -56.33 -32.47
CA PRO A 434 2.30 -55.81 -31.64
C PRO A 434 3.60 -56.63 -31.99
N PRO A 435 4.53 -57.10 -31.10
CA PRO A 435 4.98 -56.75 -29.73
C PRO A 435 6.53 -56.74 -29.51
N SER A 436 6.96 -56.53 -28.26
CA SER A 436 7.96 -57.29 -27.45
C SER A 436 8.87 -56.37 -26.61
N ALA A 437 8.80 -56.40 -25.26
CA ALA A 437 9.53 -57.29 -24.32
C ALA A 437 10.97 -56.75 -24.07
N VAL A 438 11.61 -56.75 -22.90
CA VAL A 438 11.42 -57.45 -21.62
C VAL A 438 12.50 -56.96 -20.62
N ASP A 439 12.13 -56.97 -19.33
CA ASP A 439 12.90 -57.20 -18.09
C ASP A 439 14.07 -56.32 -17.57
N PHE A 440 13.82 -55.89 -16.31
CA PHE A 440 14.69 -55.74 -15.12
C PHE A 440 15.63 -56.96 -14.84
N PRO A 441 16.44 -57.10 -13.74
CA PRO A 441 16.56 -56.31 -12.50
C PRO A 441 17.98 -56.12 -11.88
N PHE A 442 18.03 -55.35 -10.78
CA PHE A 442 18.77 -55.47 -9.51
C PHE A 442 20.25 -55.96 -9.40
N ILE A 443 21.01 -55.24 -8.55
CA ILE A 443 21.67 -55.63 -7.26
C ILE A 443 22.89 -54.68 -7.06
N ARG A 444 22.87 -53.73 -6.12
CA ARG A 444 23.22 -53.76 -4.67
C ARG A 444 24.73 -53.91 -4.35
N GLY A 445 25.27 -52.85 -3.73
CA GLY A 445 26.20 -52.95 -2.58
C GLY A 445 27.70 -52.84 -2.87
N GLY A 446 28.39 -51.97 -2.13
CA GLY A 446 29.86 -51.99 -2.06
C GLY A 446 30.46 -50.72 -1.50
N THR A 447 30.95 -50.81 -0.28
CA THR A 447 31.47 -49.76 0.62
C THR A 447 32.93 -49.35 0.37
N LYS A 448 33.23 -48.07 0.72
CA LYS A 448 34.46 -47.49 1.33
C LYS A 448 35.84 -47.96 0.83
N GLN A 449 36.67 -47.01 0.38
CA GLN A 449 37.91 -46.64 1.09
C GLN A 449 38.55 -45.34 0.53
N GLU A 450 39.07 -44.54 1.46
CA GLU A 450 39.85 -43.32 1.27
C GLU A 450 41.20 -43.60 0.59
N LEU A 451 41.69 -42.64 -0.20
CA LEU A 451 43.11 -42.32 -0.43
C LEU A 451 43.20 -40.92 -1.07
N ASN A 452 43.74 -39.95 -0.32
CA ASN A 452 44.33 -38.69 -0.80
C ASN A 452 45.87 -38.87 -0.79
N PRO A 453 46.73 -37.96 -1.30
CA PRO A 453 46.51 -36.74 -2.12
C PRO A 453 47.44 -36.67 -3.36
N LEU A 454 47.31 -35.63 -4.21
CA LEU A 454 48.40 -34.77 -4.72
C LEU A 454 47.90 -33.77 -5.78
N ASP A 455 48.04 -32.48 -5.45
CA ASP A 455 48.33 -31.28 -6.24
C ASP A 455 47.75 -31.04 -7.65
N GLY A 456 47.03 -29.92 -7.81
CA GLY A 456 46.68 -29.36 -9.12
C GLY A 456 45.76 -28.13 -9.07
N LYS A 457 46.34 -26.97 -8.78
CA LYS A 457 45.84 -25.58 -8.80
C LYS A 457 44.61 -25.21 -9.68
N GLY A 458 43.75 -24.36 -9.09
CA GLY A 458 42.91 -23.33 -9.75
C GLY A 458 41.40 -23.60 -9.66
N GLY A 459 40.55 -22.90 -8.89
CA GLY A 459 40.62 -21.58 -8.28
C GLY A 459 39.56 -20.66 -8.90
N CYS A 460 38.33 -20.68 -8.36
CA CYS A 460 37.34 -19.59 -8.39
C CYS A 460 36.15 -19.96 -7.49
N ALA A 461 36.12 -19.42 -6.28
CA ALA A 461 34.95 -19.40 -5.39
C ALA A 461 34.74 -17.95 -4.91
N PRO A 462 33.49 -17.47 -4.77
CA PRO A 462 33.22 -16.14 -4.27
C PRO A 462 33.37 -16.06 -2.75
N SER A 463 33.90 -14.92 -2.31
CA SER A 463 34.18 -14.54 -0.93
C SER A 463 32.92 -14.44 -0.07
N VAL A 464 32.92 -15.20 1.03
CA VAL A 464 32.02 -15.01 2.17
C VAL A 464 32.61 -13.91 3.05
N VAL A 465 31.93 -12.76 3.15
CA VAL A 465 32.23 -11.74 4.16
C VAL A 465 31.60 -12.21 5.46
N LYS A 466 32.44 -12.44 6.47
CA LYS A 466 32.01 -12.63 7.86
C LYS A 466 31.58 -11.27 8.40
N GLU A 467 30.30 -11.14 8.73
CA GLU A 467 29.76 -10.06 9.55
C GLU A 467 29.73 -10.56 11.00
N GLU A 468 30.75 -10.20 11.78
CA GLU A 468 30.64 -10.15 13.24
C GLU A 468 30.08 -8.77 13.58
N ALA A 469 28.81 -8.73 13.98
CA ALA A 469 28.21 -7.61 14.68
C ALA A 469 27.85 -8.12 16.08
N ASP A 470 28.48 -7.51 17.08
CA ASP A 470 28.16 -7.68 18.49
C ASP A 470 26.70 -7.29 18.74
N TRP A 471 25.98 -8.16 19.45
CA TRP A 471 24.56 -8.05 19.78
C TRP A 471 24.32 -7.35 21.11
#